data_AF-A0A932IK34-F1
#
_entry.id   AF-A0A932IK34-F1
#
_cell.length_a   1.000
_cell.length_b   1.000
_cell.length_c   1.000
_cell.angle_alpha   90.00
_cell.angle_beta   90.00
_cell.angle_gamma   90.00
#
_symmetry.space_group_name_H-M   'P 1'
#
loop_
_entity.id
_entity.type
_entity.pdbx_description
1 polymer ?
#
loop_
_entity_poly.entity_id
_entity_poly.type
_entity_poly.pdbx_seq_one_letter_code
_entity_poly.pdbx_strand_id
1 'polypeptide(L)'
;MDPDLTRKQILDAADALFGERGFDVTTTRDIAERSGVNKALIHYHFGSKDDLLEALLEGYYAKLGAALAGALGRRKGLANQVEDLLDAYADFLAQHHSFTRIVQREVASGRHVERNVQRTL
;
A
#
# COMPACT_ATOMS: atom_id res chain seq x y z
N MET A 1 10.45 3.21 -23.46
CA MET A 1 9.87 2.56 -22.27
C MET A 1 8.55 3.23 -22.00
N ASP A 2 7.50 2.46 -21.76
CA ASP A 2 6.21 2.99 -21.31
C ASP A 2 6.37 3.47 -19.84
N PRO A 3 6.19 4.77 -19.55
CA PRO A 3 6.34 5.32 -18.20
C PRO A 3 5.41 4.65 -17.17
N ASP A 4 4.20 4.26 -17.58
CA ASP A 4 3.22 3.65 -16.67
C ASP A 4 3.60 2.21 -16.33
N LEU A 5 4.12 1.47 -17.30
CA LEU A 5 4.67 0.13 -17.08
C LEU A 5 5.86 0.17 -16.12
N THR A 6 6.75 1.16 -16.31
CA THR A 6 7.94 1.34 -15.45
C THR A 6 7.53 1.66 -14.01
N ARG A 7 6.58 2.59 -13.84
CA ARG A 7 6.02 2.94 -12.53
C ARG A 7 5.43 1.70 -11.83
N LYS A 8 4.68 0.88 -12.58
CA LYS A 8 4.09 -0.36 -12.06
C LYS A 8 5.16 -1.36 -11.63
N GLN A 9 6.20 -1.61 -12.43
CA GLN A 9 7.28 -2.53 -12.10
C GLN A 9 7.99 -2.14 -10.79
N ILE A 10 8.20 -0.84 -10.58
CA ILE A 10 8.81 -0.33 -9.35
C ILE A 10 7.89 -0.57 -8.14
N LEU A 11 6.59 -0.29 -8.25
CA LEU A 11 5.63 -0.53 -7.17
C LEU A 11 5.50 -2.02 -6.82
N ASP A 12 5.41 -2.89 -7.83
CA ASP A 12 5.30 -4.34 -7.61
C ASP A 12 6.57 -4.89 -6.91
N ALA A 13 7.75 -4.41 -7.29
CA ALA A 13 9.01 -4.78 -6.63
C ALA A 13 9.11 -4.25 -5.20
N ALA A 14 8.68 -3.00 -4.96
CA ALA A 14 8.66 -2.38 -3.66
C ALA A 14 7.70 -3.09 -2.70
N ASP A 15 6.48 -3.41 -3.15
CA ASP A 15 5.48 -4.14 -2.37
C ASP A 15 6.03 -5.48 -1.86
N ALA A 16 6.64 -6.25 -2.76
CA ALA A 16 7.21 -7.53 -2.41
C ALA A 16 8.37 -7.40 -1.42
N LEU A 17 9.31 -6.47 -1.66
CA LEU A 17 10.48 -6.29 -0.78
C LEU A 17 10.09 -5.75 0.60
N PHE A 18 9.19 -4.76 0.65
CA PHE A 18 8.69 -4.21 1.91
C PHE A 18 7.90 -5.27 2.69
N GLY A 19 7.09 -6.10 2.02
CA GLY A 19 6.35 -7.19 2.64
C GLY A 19 7.24 -8.35 3.14
N GLU A 20 8.33 -8.66 2.44
CA GLU A 20 9.26 -9.74 2.80
C GLU A 20 10.24 -9.34 3.92
N ARG A 21 10.85 -8.16 3.81
CA ARG A 21 12.02 -7.76 4.62
C ARG A 21 11.74 -6.57 5.52
N GLY A 22 10.73 -5.76 5.21
CA GLY A 22 10.40 -4.52 5.90
C GLY A 22 11.02 -3.29 5.25
N PHE A 23 10.34 -2.16 5.40
CA PHE A 23 10.72 -0.89 4.78
C PHE A 23 12.14 -0.42 5.14
N ASP A 24 12.52 -0.46 6.42
CA ASP A 24 13.80 0.05 6.89
C ASP A 24 15.00 -0.67 6.26
N VAL A 25 14.89 -1.99 6.08
CA VAL A 25 15.95 -2.85 5.56
C VAL A 25 16.04 -2.80 4.03
N THR A 26 14.93 -2.51 3.34
CA THR A 26 14.91 -2.41 1.88
C THR A 26 15.53 -1.10 1.39
N THR A 27 16.42 -1.19 0.41
CA THR A 27 17.02 -0.02 -0.25
C THR A 27 16.46 0.23 -1.65
N THR A 28 16.60 1.45 -2.16
CA THR A 28 16.24 1.77 -3.56
C THR A 28 17.10 1.03 -4.57
N ARG A 29 18.27 0.51 -4.17
CA ARG A 29 19.08 -0.38 -5.00
C ARG A 29 18.43 -1.76 -5.13
N ASP A 30 17.98 -2.35 -4.02
CA ASP A 30 17.29 -3.66 -4.04
C ASP A 30 16.03 -3.61 -4.91
N ILE A 31 15.28 -2.50 -4.82
CA ILE A 31 14.07 -2.28 -5.63
C ILE A 31 14.42 -2.17 -7.11
N ALA A 32 15.49 -1.44 -7.48
CA ALA A 32 15.95 -1.34 -8.86
C ALA A 32 16.35 -2.70 -9.43
N GLU A 33 17.09 -3.49 -8.65
CA GLU A 33 17.52 -4.84 -9.03
C GLU A 33 16.34 -5.78 -9.23
N ARG A 34 15.37 -5.78 -8.31
CA ARG A 34 14.17 -6.64 -8.43
C ARG A 34 13.21 -6.22 -9.54
N SER A 35 13.05 -4.91 -9.77
CA SER A 35 12.17 -4.40 -10.84
C SER A 35 12.80 -4.47 -12.23
N GLY A 36 14.13 -4.67 -12.31
CA GLY A 36 14.88 -4.65 -13.57
C GLY A 36 15.02 -3.25 -14.18
N VAL A 37 14.70 -2.18 -13.42
CA VAL A 37 14.78 -0.80 -13.89
C VAL A 37 16.05 -0.11 -13.37
N ASN A 38 16.45 0.98 -14.02
CA ASN A 38 17.55 1.81 -13.53
C ASN A 38 17.12 2.53 -12.24
N LYS A 39 18.00 2.56 -11.22
CA LYS A 39 17.78 3.30 -9.97
C LYS A 39 17.40 4.77 -10.18
N ALA A 40 17.92 5.43 -11.22
CA ALA A 40 17.55 6.80 -11.57
C ALA A 40 16.05 6.95 -11.92
N LEU A 41 15.42 5.92 -12.49
CA LEU A 41 13.99 5.92 -12.80
C LEU A 41 13.13 5.84 -11.53
N ILE A 42 13.60 5.19 -10.47
CA ILE A 42 12.91 5.20 -9.17
C ILE A 42 12.83 6.62 -8.62
N HIS A 43 13.96 7.33 -8.61
CA HIS A 43 13.98 8.73 -8.17
C HIS A 43 13.15 9.62 -9.10
N TYR A 44 13.15 9.38 -10.41
CA TYR A 44 12.33 10.14 -11.35
C TYR A 44 10.82 9.95 -11.11
N HIS A 45 10.36 8.71 -10.86
CA HIS A 45 8.93 8.42 -10.70
C HIS A 45 8.39 8.68 -9.29
N PHE A 46 9.23 8.59 -8.27
CA PHE A 46 8.79 8.65 -6.88
C PHE A 46 9.56 9.66 -6.03
N GLY A 47 10.76 10.10 -6.42
CA GLY A 47 11.60 10.96 -5.58
C GLY A 47 12.38 10.14 -4.55
N SER A 48 11.76 9.84 -3.41
CA SER A 48 12.40 9.12 -2.30
C SER A 48 11.82 7.71 -2.05
N LYS A 49 12.45 6.97 -1.12
CA LYS A 49 11.93 5.65 -0.67
C LYS A 49 10.63 5.83 0.11
N ASP A 50 10.52 6.90 0.90
CA ASP A 50 9.32 7.26 1.65
C ASP A 50 8.15 7.59 0.72
N ASP A 51 8.39 8.40 -0.32
CA ASP A 51 7.35 8.75 -1.30
C ASP A 51 6.87 7.52 -2.09
N LEU A 52 7.77 6.57 -2.37
CA LEU A 52 7.41 5.29 -2.98
C LEU A 52 6.52 4.45 -2.05
N LEU A 53 6.81 4.42 -0.75
CA LEU A 53 5.95 3.76 0.23
C LEU A 53 4.58 4.45 0.30
N GLU A 54 4.54 5.78 0.31
CA GLU A 54 3.29 6.55 0.32
C GLU A 54 2.44 6.22 -0.91
N ALA A 55 3.02 6.28 -2.11
CA ALA A 55 2.33 5.92 -3.35
C ALA A 55 1.80 4.48 -3.35
N LEU A 56 2.55 3.54 -2.75
CA LEU A 56 2.12 2.16 -2.60
C LEU A 56 0.91 2.05 -1.66
N LEU A 57 0.95 2.73 -0.50
CA LEU A 57 -0.13 2.73 0.48
C LEU A 57 -1.38 3.44 -0.03
N GLU A 58 -1.25 4.54 -0.75
CA GLU A 58 -2.36 5.20 -1.45
C GLU A 58 -3.08 4.22 -2.40
N GLY A 59 -2.33 3.42 -3.15
CA GLY A 59 -2.89 2.37 -4.00
C GLY A 59 -3.66 1.31 -3.21
N TYR A 60 -3.21 0.94 -2.01
CA TYR A 60 -3.96 0.05 -1.13
C TYR A 60 -5.22 0.70 -0.55
N TYR A 61 -5.15 1.95 -0.11
CA TYR A 61 -6.30 2.66 0.43
C TYR A 61 -7.39 2.90 -0.62
N ALA A 62 -7.00 3.20 -1.87
CA ALA A 62 -7.95 3.30 -2.97
C ALA A 62 -8.69 1.97 -3.23
N LYS A 63 -7.96 0.84 -3.24
CA LYS A 63 -8.55 -0.50 -3.40
C LYS A 63 -9.46 -0.86 -2.22
N LEU A 64 -9.04 -0.57 -0.99
CA LEU A 64 -9.86 -0.80 0.19
C LEU A 64 -11.14 0.03 0.15
N GLY A 65 -11.04 1.32 -0.16
CA GLY A 65 -12.20 2.21 -0.30
C GLY A 65 -13.19 1.69 -1.34
N ALA A 66 -12.70 1.23 -2.49
CA ALA A 66 -13.54 0.62 -3.52
C ALA A 66 -14.22 -0.68 -3.04
N ALA A 67 -13.49 -1.55 -2.33
CA ALA A 67 -14.04 -2.79 -1.78
C ALA A 67 -15.16 -2.53 -0.76
N LEU A 68 -14.93 -1.60 0.17
CA LEU A 68 -15.93 -1.20 1.17
C LEU A 68 -17.15 -0.52 0.53
N ALA A 69 -16.93 0.37 -0.43
CA ALA A 69 -18.02 1.01 -1.17
C ALA A 69 -18.88 -0.02 -1.93
N GLY A 70 -18.26 -1.06 -2.50
CA GLY A 70 -18.97 -2.17 -3.16
C GLY A 70 -19.63 -3.17 -2.21
N ALA A 71 -19.34 -3.10 -0.91
CA ALA A 71 -19.99 -3.90 0.12
C ALA A 71 -21.24 -3.21 0.68
N LEU A 72 -21.26 -1.87 0.68
CA LEU A 72 -22.39 -1.08 1.14
C LEU A 72 -23.65 -1.36 0.30
N GLY A 73 -24.77 -1.59 0.99
CA GLY A 73 -26.09 -1.69 0.36
C GLY A 73 -26.40 -3.04 -0.27
N ARG A 74 -25.54 -4.07 -0.10
CA ARG A 74 -25.87 -5.45 -0.49
C ARG A 74 -27.10 -5.98 0.25
N ARG A 75 -27.20 -5.69 1.55
CA ARG A 75 -28.34 -6.05 2.41
C ARG A 75 -28.96 -4.80 3.04
N LYS A 76 -30.29 -4.84 3.28
CA LYS A 76 -31.02 -3.77 4.00
C LYS A 76 -30.79 -3.87 5.51
N GLY A 77 -30.75 -2.72 6.17
CA GLY A 77 -30.62 -2.60 7.62
C GLY A 77 -29.18 -2.39 8.09
N LEU A 78 -29.00 -1.53 9.10
CA LEU A 78 -27.69 -1.09 9.57
C LEU A 78 -26.80 -2.25 10.04
N ALA A 79 -27.37 -3.22 10.77
CA ALA A 79 -26.61 -4.39 11.25
C ALA A 79 -26.00 -5.19 10.09
N ASN A 80 -26.79 -5.49 9.07
CA ASN A 80 -26.31 -6.20 7.88
C ASN A 80 -25.25 -5.38 7.10
N GLN A 81 -25.42 -4.06 7.03
CA GLN A 81 -24.43 -3.19 6.38
C GLN A 81 -23.09 -3.18 7.13
N VAL A 82 -23.12 -3.20 8.47
CA VAL A 82 -21.91 -3.31 9.28
C VAL A 82 -21.24 -4.67 9.07
N GLU A 83 -22.01 -5.77 9.03
CA GLU A 83 -21.48 -7.09 8.70
C GLU A 83 -20.83 -7.12 7.31
N ASP A 84 -21.53 -6.62 6.27
CA ASP A 84 -21.00 -6.59 4.91
C ASP A 84 -19.68 -5.79 4.81
N LEU A 85 -19.58 -4.68 5.55
CA LEU A 85 -18.34 -3.89 5.63
C LEU A 85 -17.21 -4.65 6.34
N LEU A 86 -17.52 -5.32 7.45
CA LEU A 86 -16.53 -6.11 8.21
C LEU A 86 -16.02 -7.29 7.38
N ASP A 87 -16.91 -7.98 6.66
CA ASP A 87 -16.55 -9.07 5.76
C ASP A 87 -15.65 -8.57 4.63
N ALA A 88 -16.02 -7.47 3.97
CA ALA A 88 -15.20 -6.89 2.92
C ALA A 88 -13.83 -6.40 3.42
N TYR A 89 -13.76 -5.88 4.65
CA TYR A 89 -12.51 -5.50 5.27
C TYR A 89 -11.64 -6.73 5.57
N ALA A 90 -12.23 -7.78 6.17
CA ALA A 90 -11.53 -9.01 6.47
C ALA A 90 -11.01 -9.70 5.20
N ASP A 91 -11.83 -9.78 4.16
CA ASP A 91 -11.47 -10.30 2.84
C ASP A 91 -10.32 -9.51 2.22
N PHE A 92 -10.34 -8.18 2.33
CA PHE A 92 -9.27 -7.34 1.83
C PHE A 92 -7.95 -7.61 2.56
N LEU A 93 -7.97 -7.70 3.89
CA LEU A 93 -6.77 -8.02 4.68
C LEU A 93 -6.23 -9.41 4.34
N ALA A 94 -7.12 -10.40 4.13
CA ALA A 94 -6.75 -11.75 3.75
C ALA A 94 -6.12 -11.82 2.35
N GLN A 95 -6.59 -11.00 1.39
CA GLN A 95 -6.05 -10.97 0.03
C GLN A 95 -4.76 -10.15 -0.10
N HIS A 96 -4.50 -9.23 0.83
CA HIS A 96 -3.36 -8.31 0.78
C HIS A 96 -2.43 -8.47 1.99
N HIS A 97 -1.78 -9.63 2.08
CA HIS A 97 -0.83 -9.93 3.16
C HIS A 97 0.36 -8.95 3.24
N SER A 98 0.86 -8.48 2.08
CA SER A 98 1.95 -7.48 2.02
C SER A 98 1.51 -6.18 2.69
N PHE A 99 0.32 -5.66 2.35
CA PHE A 99 -0.25 -4.47 2.99
C PHE A 99 -0.32 -4.62 4.51
N THR A 100 -0.89 -5.73 5.01
CA THR A 100 -1.03 -5.97 6.45
C THR A 100 0.33 -5.98 7.15
N ARG A 101 1.33 -6.64 6.56
CA ARG A 101 2.70 -6.67 7.11
C ARG A 101 3.38 -5.31 7.10
N ILE A 102 3.22 -4.56 6.01
CA ILE A 102 3.78 -3.21 5.87
C ILE A 102 3.16 -2.29 6.93
N VAL A 103 1.82 -2.23 7.01
CA VAL A 103 1.11 -1.39 7.98
C VAL A 103 1.42 -1.79 9.42
N GLN A 104 1.43 -3.08 9.76
CA GLN A 104 1.77 -3.52 11.13
C GLN A 104 3.19 -3.11 11.53
N ARG A 105 4.17 -3.25 10.61
CA ARG A 105 5.55 -2.84 10.87
C ARG A 105 5.70 -1.32 10.95
N GLU A 106 5.00 -0.56 10.13
CA GLU A 106 5.05 0.91 10.13
C GLU A 106 4.26 1.55 11.29
N VAL A 107 3.19 0.92 11.75
CA VAL A 107 2.48 1.31 12.98
C VAL A 107 3.35 0.99 14.20
N ALA A 108 4.02 -0.17 14.22
CA ALA A 108 4.94 -0.54 15.30
C ALA A 108 6.18 0.37 15.36
N SER A 109 6.61 0.97 14.24
CA SER A 109 7.70 1.96 14.21
C SER A 109 7.26 3.38 14.56
N GLY A 110 5.96 3.63 14.76
CA GLY A 110 5.38 4.93 15.14
C GLY A 110 5.22 5.95 13.99
N ARG A 111 5.81 5.69 12.82
CA ARG A 111 5.90 6.66 11.71
C ARG A 111 4.60 6.93 10.96
N HIS A 112 3.63 6.00 11.02
CA HIS A 112 2.39 6.10 10.24
C HIS A 112 1.24 6.81 10.97
N VAL A 113 1.23 6.76 12.31
CA VAL A 113 0.20 7.43 13.13
C VAL A 113 0.49 8.93 13.20
N GLU A 114 1.76 9.33 13.37
CA GLU A 114 2.13 10.76 13.45
C GLU A 114 1.83 11.54 12.16
N ARG A 115 2.08 10.97 10.98
CA ARG A 115 1.87 11.67 9.70
C ARG A 115 0.40 11.80 9.26
N ASN A 116 -0.46 10.82 9.57
CA ASN A 116 -1.89 10.91 9.24
C ASN A 116 -2.65 11.89 10.16
N VAL A 117 -2.20 12.04 11.41
CA VAL A 117 -2.74 13.04 12.34
C VAL A 117 -2.35 14.47 11.92
N GLN A 118 -1.16 14.67 11.36
CA GLN A 118 -0.70 16.00 10.91
C GLN A 118 -1.31 16.50 9.60
N ARG A 119 -1.89 15.63 8.75
CA ARG A 119 -2.55 16.05 7.50
C ARG A 119 -4.04 16.40 7.63
N THR A 120 -4.64 16.07 8.78
CA THR A 120 -6.07 16.34 9.06
C THR A 120 -6.25 17.57 9.97
N LEU A 121 -5.14 18.19 10.41
CA LEU A 121 -5.07 19.46 11.13
C LEU A 121 -4.40 20.51 10.24
#